data_AF-A0A7R9BIL5-F1
#
_entry.id   AF-A0A7R9BIL5-F1
#
_cell.length_a   1.000
_cell.length_b   1.000
_cell.length_c   1.000
_cell.angle_alpha   90.00
_cell.angle_beta   90.00
_cell.angle_gamma   90.00
#
_symmetry.space_group_name_H-M   'P 1'
#
loop_
_entity.id
_entity.type
_entity.pdbx_description
1 polymer ?
#
loop_
_entity_poly.entity_id
_entity_poly.type
_entity_poly.pdbx_seq_one_letter_code
_entity_poly.pdbx_strand_id
1 'polypeptide(L)'
;MSCWLVALCGFVIFELYYFFRGATTALIGQVRRPLNISDEANLYGICTLNDVDFFGNHMNNARFLRELDFARIDFFVRLGALRIIRAAGNTVWVGASTIRYRKPIYLFSPYRIRTRIAHWDSHDVYLSHRFESLNGFVHAIGYSKLVIPKVEIPELINRASLGPVDIPVPDEALKAWIAYLNSDRQQLYDELGHQPEKSKVNDTNAVAS
;
A
#
# COMPACT_ATOMS: atom_id res chain seq x y z
N MET A 1 -22.59 -21.39 -28.33
CA MET A 1 -22.53 -20.12 -27.60
C MET A 1 -22.29 -20.44 -26.12
N SER A 2 -21.19 -20.21 -25.43
CA SER A 2 -19.84 -19.72 -25.74
C SER A 2 -18.97 -19.91 -24.48
N CYS A 3 -18.02 -20.85 -24.44
CA CYS A 3 -17.09 -20.97 -23.28
C CYS A 3 -16.35 -19.65 -23.01
N TRP A 4 -16.11 -18.86 -24.07
CA TRP A 4 -15.54 -17.52 -23.99
C TRP A 4 -16.44 -16.50 -23.28
N LEU A 5 -17.77 -16.57 -23.42
CA LEU A 5 -18.68 -15.69 -22.67
C LEU A 5 -18.69 -16.08 -21.19
N VAL A 6 -18.67 -17.38 -20.87
CA VAL A 6 -18.58 -17.85 -19.48
C VAL A 6 -17.26 -17.40 -18.84
N ALA A 7 -16.14 -17.51 -19.57
CA ALA A 7 -14.84 -17.05 -19.11
C ALA A 7 -14.80 -15.51 -18.94
N LEU A 8 -15.37 -14.75 -19.89
CA LEU A 8 -15.45 -13.30 -19.80
C LEU A 8 -16.33 -12.85 -18.62
N CYS A 9 -17.48 -13.48 -18.43
CA CYS A 9 -18.35 -13.22 -17.27
C CYS A 9 -17.63 -13.54 -15.96
N GLY A 10 -16.92 -14.67 -15.88
CA GLY A 10 -16.10 -15.01 -14.72
C GLY A 10 -15.01 -13.95 -14.46
N PHE A 11 -14.32 -13.49 -15.51
CA PHE A 11 -13.29 -12.45 -15.39
C PHE A 11 -13.83 -11.15 -14.79
N VAL A 12 -15.03 -10.74 -15.19
CA VAL A 12 -15.71 -9.55 -14.67
C VAL A 12 -16.23 -9.79 -13.25
N ILE A 13 -16.97 -10.88 -13.02
CA ILE A 13 -17.64 -11.17 -11.75
C ILE A 13 -16.61 -11.35 -10.61
N PHE A 14 -15.50 -12.02 -10.89
CA PHE A 14 -14.46 -12.29 -9.88
C PHE A 14 -13.38 -11.21 -9.83
N GLU A 15 -13.56 -10.07 -10.53
CA GLU A 15 -12.59 -8.97 -10.59
C GLU A 15 -11.17 -9.48 -10.90
N LEU A 16 -11.04 -10.49 -11.78
CA LEU A 16 -9.74 -11.15 -12.04
C LEU A 16 -8.69 -10.18 -12.60
N TYR A 17 -9.14 -9.07 -13.20
CA TYR A 17 -8.28 -7.96 -13.59
C TYR A 17 -7.42 -7.43 -12.42
N TYR A 18 -7.97 -7.29 -11.23
CA TYR A 18 -7.24 -6.81 -10.05
C TYR A 18 -6.08 -7.74 -9.70
N PHE A 19 -6.35 -9.05 -9.61
CA PHE A 19 -5.33 -10.05 -9.28
C PHE A 19 -4.28 -10.16 -10.39
N PHE A 20 -4.69 -10.16 -11.65
CA PHE A 20 -3.79 -10.19 -12.79
C PHE A 20 -2.87 -8.96 -12.82
N ARG A 21 -3.41 -7.78 -12.57
CA ARG A 21 -2.63 -6.54 -12.49
C ARG A 21 -1.67 -6.53 -11.30
N GLY A 22 -2.08 -7.06 -10.15
CA GLY A 22 -1.21 -7.22 -8.99
C GLY A 22 -0.04 -8.16 -9.29
N ALA A 23 -0.32 -9.32 -9.89
CA ALA A 23 0.70 -10.29 -10.28
C ALA A 23 1.67 -9.72 -11.32
N THR A 24 1.16 -9.08 -12.37
CA THR A 24 2.02 -8.44 -13.40
C THR A 24 2.83 -7.29 -12.82
N THR A 25 2.28 -6.47 -11.92
CA THR A 25 3.02 -5.41 -11.20
C THR A 25 4.17 -6.02 -10.40
N ALA A 26 3.92 -7.13 -9.67
CA ALA A 26 4.95 -7.81 -8.92
C ALA A 26 6.05 -8.40 -9.83
N LEU A 27 5.67 -9.07 -10.92
CA LEU A 27 6.61 -9.67 -11.88
C LEU A 27 7.46 -8.60 -12.58
N ILE A 28 6.85 -7.51 -13.04
CA ILE A 28 7.56 -6.38 -13.64
C ILE A 28 8.46 -5.71 -12.59
N GLY A 29 8.00 -5.58 -11.34
CA GLY A 29 8.79 -5.04 -10.24
C GLY A 29 10.09 -5.81 -10.01
N GLN A 30 10.12 -7.13 -10.22
CA GLN A 30 11.32 -7.96 -10.04
C GLN A 30 12.43 -7.66 -11.06
N VAL A 31 12.07 -7.16 -12.25
CA VAL A 31 13.04 -6.81 -13.31
C VAL A 31 13.36 -5.31 -13.35
N ARG A 32 12.55 -4.49 -12.68
CA ARG A 32 12.82 -3.05 -12.53
C ARG A 32 13.97 -2.83 -11.56
N ARG A 33 14.60 -1.65 -11.67
CA ARG A 33 15.69 -1.22 -10.78
C ARG A 33 15.28 -1.39 -9.30
N PRO A 34 16.10 -2.05 -8.47
CA PRO A 34 15.85 -2.15 -7.03
C PRO A 34 15.87 -0.77 -6.38
N LEU A 35 15.19 -0.66 -5.24
CA LEU A 35 15.05 0.58 -4.47
C LEU A 35 15.85 0.48 -3.18
N ASN A 36 16.48 1.59 -2.79
CA ASN A 36 16.91 1.81 -1.42
C ASN A 36 15.76 2.35 -0.57
N ILE A 37 15.90 2.31 0.75
CA ILE A 37 14.86 2.78 1.69
C ILE A 37 14.53 4.27 1.54
N SER A 38 15.53 5.09 1.17
CA SER A 38 15.37 6.52 0.92
C SER A 38 14.82 6.85 -0.47
N ASP A 39 14.71 5.86 -1.36
CA ASP A 39 14.31 6.09 -2.75
C ASP A 39 12.79 6.30 -2.86
N GLU A 40 12.39 7.03 -3.91
CA GLU A 40 11.00 7.19 -4.30
C GLU A 40 10.69 6.28 -5.52
N ALA A 41 9.71 5.40 -5.38
CA ALA A 41 9.20 4.60 -6.49
C ALA A 41 8.23 5.41 -7.35
N ASN A 42 8.31 5.18 -8.66
CA ASN A 42 7.37 5.71 -9.63
C ASN A 42 6.65 4.55 -10.31
N LEU A 43 5.34 4.47 -10.11
CA LEU A 43 4.43 3.59 -10.86
C LEU A 43 3.60 4.45 -11.83
N TYR A 44 3.53 4.07 -13.10
CA TYR A 44 2.80 4.82 -14.13
C TYR A 44 1.49 4.13 -14.47
N GLY A 45 0.47 4.92 -14.80
CA GLY A 45 -0.85 4.42 -15.19
C GLY A 45 -1.58 5.39 -16.12
N ILE A 46 -2.69 4.93 -16.69
CA ILE A 46 -3.63 5.72 -17.49
C ILE A 46 -5.01 5.52 -16.88
N CYS A 47 -5.80 6.59 -16.74
CA CYS A 47 -7.19 6.45 -16.30
C CYS A 47 -8.00 5.80 -17.42
N THR A 48 -8.50 4.60 -17.18
CA THR A 48 -9.26 3.80 -18.16
C THR A 48 -10.76 3.85 -17.90
N LEU A 49 -11.55 3.25 -18.78
CA LEU A 49 -13.00 3.11 -18.61
C LEU A 49 -13.38 2.35 -17.33
N ASN A 50 -12.50 1.46 -16.83
CA ASN A 50 -12.75 0.75 -15.58
C ASN A 50 -12.52 1.64 -14.35
N ASP A 51 -11.88 2.80 -14.53
CA ASP A 51 -11.48 3.67 -13.42
C ASP A 51 -12.46 4.82 -13.17
N VAL A 52 -13.38 5.09 -14.10
CA VAL A 52 -14.36 6.18 -13.95
C VAL A 52 -15.61 5.73 -13.20
N ASP A 53 -16.31 6.68 -12.59
CA ASP A 53 -17.62 6.45 -11.97
C ASP A 53 -18.77 6.59 -12.99
N PHE A 54 -20.02 6.53 -12.52
CA PHE A 54 -21.22 6.67 -13.37
C PHE A 54 -21.29 8.01 -14.13
N PHE A 55 -20.60 9.05 -13.65
CA PHE A 55 -20.51 10.34 -14.35
C PHE A 55 -19.43 10.36 -15.43
N GLY A 56 -18.60 9.30 -15.53
CA GLY A 56 -17.79 8.94 -16.68
C GLY A 56 -16.56 9.82 -16.96
N ASN A 57 -16.46 10.98 -16.34
CA ASN A 57 -15.47 11.99 -16.74
C ASN A 57 -14.13 11.86 -16.01
N HIS A 58 -14.09 11.27 -14.82
CA HIS A 58 -12.91 11.28 -13.96
C HIS A 58 -12.76 10.00 -13.17
N MET A 59 -11.52 9.72 -12.76
CA MET A 59 -11.19 8.59 -11.91
C MET A 59 -12.01 8.65 -10.62
N ASN A 60 -12.72 7.57 -10.34
CA ASN A 60 -13.46 7.35 -9.11
C ASN A 60 -12.50 7.38 -7.91
N ASN A 61 -12.92 8.01 -6.81
CA ASN A 61 -12.17 8.07 -5.55
C ASN A 61 -11.67 6.70 -5.06
N ALA A 62 -12.50 5.66 -5.11
CA ALA A 62 -12.11 4.30 -4.71
C ALA A 62 -11.01 3.71 -5.61
N ARG A 63 -10.89 4.17 -6.86
CA ARG A 63 -9.84 3.71 -7.78
C ARG A 63 -8.48 4.25 -7.37
N PHE A 64 -8.38 5.46 -6.81
CA PHE A 64 -7.11 5.94 -6.26
C PHE A 64 -6.57 5.00 -5.17
N LEU A 65 -7.39 4.58 -4.20
CA LEU A 65 -6.92 3.68 -3.14
C LEU A 65 -6.52 2.30 -3.68
N ARG A 66 -7.28 1.77 -4.66
CA ARG A 66 -6.92 0.54 -5.37
C ARG A 66 -5.59 0.68 -6.12
N GLU A 67 -5.34 1.82 -6.77
CA GLU A 67 -4.07 2.11 -7.43
C GLU A 67 -2.88 2.11 -6.47
N LEU A 68 -3.10 2.54 -5.23
CA LEU A 68 -2.07 2.47 -4.20
C LEU A 68 -1.70 1.02 -3.83
N ASP A 69 -2.58 0.03 -4.01
CA ASP A 69 -2.21 -1.38 -3.81
C ASP A 69 -1.11 -1.79 -4.78
N PHE A 70 -1.24 -1.44 -6.07
CA PHE A 70 -0.23 -1.72 -7.07
C PHE A 70 1.06 -0.92 -6.80
N ALA A 71 0.94 0.34 -6.39
CA ALA A 71 2.10 1.15 -6.04
C ALA A 71 2.90 0.55 -4.87
N ARG A 72 2.19 0.01 -3.86
CA ARG A 72 2.81 -0.71 -2.75
C ARG A 72 3.45 -2.02 -3.20
N ILE A 73 2.77 -2.80 -4.04
CA ILE A 73 3.34 -4.04 -4.58
C ILE A 73 4.66 -3.76 -5.32
N ASP A 74 4.69 -2.78 -6.24
CA ASP A 74 5.93 -2.36 -6.93
C ASP A 74 7.01 -1.96 -5.92
N PHE A 75 6.65 -1.13 -4.94
CA PHE A 75 7.56 -0.63 -3.92
C PHE A 75 8.21 -1.75 -3.10
N PHE A 76 7.39 -2.64 -2.50
CA PHE A 76 7.89 -3.72 -1.64
C PHE A 76 8.65 -4.81 -2.39
N VAL A 77 8.29 -5.08 -3.64
CA VAL A 77 9.06 -5.99 -4.50
C VAL A 77 10.44 -5.41 -4.78
N ARG A 78 10.51 -4.16 -5.21
CA ARG A 78 11.77 -3.51 -5.60
C ARG A 78 12.67 -3.19 -4.41
N LEU A 79 12.09 -2.99 -3.23
CA LEU A 79 12.83 -2.87 -1.96
C LEU A 79 13.33 -4.23 -1.44
N GLY A 80 12.89 -5.36 -2.01
CA GLY A 80 13.22 -6.71 -1.51
C GLY A 80 12.50 -7.10 -0.22
N ALA A 81 11.79 -6.17 0.42
CA ALA A 81 11.05 -6.38 1.66
C ALA A 81 9.97 -7.47 1.53
N LEU A 82 9.30 -7.59 0.38
CA LEU A 82 8.28 -8.63 0.19
C LEU A 82 8.83 -10.05 0.32
N ARG A 83 10.08 -10.27 -0.12
CA ARG A 83 10.75 -11.57 0.02
C ARG A 83 11.09 -11.85 1.50
N ILE A 84 11.57 -10.83 2.22
CA ILE A 84 11.90 -10.94 3.64
C ILE A 84 10.67 -11.29 4.46
N ILE A 85 9.56 -10.58 4.24
CA ILE A 85 8.29 -10.75 4.97
C ILE A 85 7.73 -12.17 4.72
N ARG A 86 7.71 -12.62 3.47
CA ARG A 86 7.26 -13.96 3.11
C ARG A 86 8.15 -15.07 3.68
N ALA A 87 9.47 -14.87 3.68
CA ALA A 87 10.40 -15.83 4.27
C ALA A 87 10.21 -15.98 5.79
N ALA A 88 9.68 -14.94 6.45
CA ALA A 88 9.28 -14.99 7.85
C ALA A 88 7.86 -15.57 8.08
N GLY A 89 7.18 -16.04 7.03
CA GLY A 89 5.81 -16.56 7.11
C GLY A 89 4.76 -15.49 7.43
N ASN A 90 5.10 -14.22 7.26
CA ASN A 90 4.22 -13.09 7.56
C ASN A 90 3.59 -12.50 6.30
N THR A 91 2.63 -11.61 6.52
CA THR A 91 1.93 -10.86 5.47
C THR A 91 1.96 -9.36 5.79
N VAL A 92 1.50 -8.53 4.87
CA VAL A 92 1.32 -7.09 5.08
C VAL A 92 -0.13 -6.75 4.83
N TRP A 93 -0.72 -5.93 5.69
CA TRP A 93 -2.01 -5.29 5.40
C TRP A 93 -1.96 -3.79 5.67
N VAL A 94 -2.90 -3.08 5.05
CA VAL A 94 -3.10 -1.66 5.29
C VAL A 94 -3.94 -1.50 6.55
N GLY A 95 -3.33 -1.00 7.63
CA GLY A 95 -4.03 -0.73 8.90
C GLY A 95 -4.80 0.59 8.88
N ALA A 96 -4.34 1.56 8.09
CA ALA A 96 -5.08 2.80 7.82
C ALA A 96 -4.63 3.40 6.48
N SER A 97 -5.55 4.09 5.80
CA SER A 97 -5.20 4.90 4.63
C SER A 97 -6.02 6.17 4.63
N THR A 98 -5.41 7.28 4.27
CA THR A 98 -6.11 8.54 3.97
C THR A 98 -5.68 9.04 2.62
N ILE A 99 -6.56 9.78 1.95
CA ILE A 99 -6.25 10.42 0.68
C ILE A 99 -7.01 11.74 0.57
N ARG A 100 -6.28 12.77 0.15
CA ARG A 100 -6.80 14.10 -0.14
C ARG A 100 -6.75 14.34 -1.65
N TYR A 101 -7.91 14.58 -2.23
CA TYR A 101 -8.06 14.93 -3.64
C TYR A 101 -7.90 16.43 -3.85
N ARG A 102 -7.11 16.83 -4.84
CA ARG A 102 -6.89 18.23 -5.23
C ARG A 102 -7.56 18.55 -6.57
N LYS A 103 -7.38 17.68 -7.56
CA LYS A 103 -8.02 17.78 -8.88
C LYS A 103 -8.31 16.39 -9.45
N PRO A 104 -9.38 16.26 -10.27
CA PRO A 104 -9.67 15.00 -10.96
C PRO A 104 -8.53 14.59 -11.90
N ILE A 105 -8.39 13.28 -12.10
CA ILE A 105 -7.65 12.70 -13.23
C ILE A 105 -8.73 12.28 -14.24
N TYR A 106 -8.70 12.88 -15.43
CA TYR A 106 -9.72 12.63 -16.45
C TYR A 106 -9.48 11.31 -17.19
N LEU A 107 -10.54 10.77 -17.78
CA LEU A 107 -10.48 9.58 -18.64
C LEU A 107 -9.37 9.73 -19.70
N PHE A 108 -8.62 8.65 -19.92
CA PHE A 108 -7.46 8.54 -20.81
C PHE A 108 -6.27 9.45 -20.47
N SER A 109 -6.29 10.12 -19.32
CA SER A 109 -5.13 10.90 -18.87
C SER A 109 -4.08 9.98 -18.22
N PRO A 110 -2.80 10.10 -18.61
CA PRO A 110 -1.72 9.41 -17.94
C PRO A 110 -1.39 10.08 -16.60
N TYR A 111 -0.97 9.28 -15.63
CA TYR A 111 -0.51 9.73 -14.33
C TYR A 111 0.67 8.89 -13.84
N ARG A 112 1.39 9.41 -12.83
CA ARG A 112 2.35 8.65 -12.03
C ARG A 112 1.95 8.67 -10.57
N ILE A 113 2.26 7.59 -9.87
CA ILE A 113 2.16 7.46 -8.43
C ILE A 113 3.59 7.43 -7.90
N ARG A 114 3.96 8.49 -7.17
CA ARG A 114 5.19 8.53 -6.39
C ARG A 114 4.92 7.92 -5.03
N THR A 115 5.71 6.93 -4.64
CA THR A 115 5.61 6.26 -3.35
C THR A 115 6.96 6.26 -2.66
N ARG A 116 7.00 6.70 -1.41
CA ARG A 116 8.20 6.65 -0.56
C ARG A 116 7.82 6.30 0.87
N ILE A 117 8.79 5.77 1.61
CA ILE A 117 8.65 5.66 3.06
C ILE A 117 8.73 7.07 3.66
N ALA A 118 7.73 7.41 4.46
CA ALA A 118 7.60 8.73 5.07
C ALA A 118 7.94 8.70 6.56
N HIS A 119 7.73 7.57 7.23
CA HIS A 119 8.13 7.29 8.61
C HIS A 119 8.04 5.78 8.88
N TRP A 120 8.67 5.31 9.96
CA TRP A 120 8.37 4.01 10.54
C TRP A 120 8.62 4.06 12.05
N ASP A 121 7.88 3.25 12.80
CA ASP A 121 8.14 3.01 14.22
C ASP A 121 8.53 1.54 14.45
N SER A 122 8.36 1.00 15.66
CA SER A 122 8.68 -0.40 15.94
C SER A 122 7.72 -1.40 15.30
N HIS A 123 6.47 -1.00 15.02
CA HIS A 123 5.38 -1.88 14.60
C HIS A 123 4.86 -1.59 13.19
N ASP A 124 4.91 -0.33 12.76
CA ASP A 124 4.22 0.16 11.58
C ASP A 124 5.15 0.90 10.61
N VAL A 125 4.90 0.73 9.30
CA VAL A 125 5.54 1.50 8.23
C VAL A 125 4.54 2.49 7.66
N TYR A 126 4.94 3.76 7.54
CA TYR A 126 4.12 4.82 6.99
C TYR A 126 4.64 5.21 5.61
N LEU A 127 3.81 5.01 4.59
CA LEU A 127 4.10 5.44 3.23
C LEU A 127 3.39 6.74 2.90
N SER A 128 4.05 7.58 2.10
CA SER A 128 3.40 8.72 1.44
C SER A 128 3.30 8.45 -0.05
N HIS A 129 2.17 8.88 -0.63
CA HIS A 129 1.83 8.68 -2.02
C HIS A 129 1.43 10.01 -2.67
N ARG A 130 1.86 10.25 -3.90
CA ARG A 130 1.41 11.39 -4.71
C ARG A 130 0.98 10.92 -6.09
N PHE A 131 -0.26 11.20 -6.45
CA PHE A 131 -0.74 11.07 -7.82
C PHE A 131 -0.41 12.34 -8.57
N GLU A 132 0.34 12.24 -9.66
CA GLU A 132 0.78 13.37 -10.44
C GLU A 132 0.51 13.18 -11.93
N SER A 133 0.17 14.27 -12.61
CA SER A 133 0.33 14.36 -14.06
C SER A 133 1.80 14.21 -14.43
N LEU A 134 2.06 13.82 -15.68
CA LEU A 134 3.44 13.70 -16.19
C LEU A 134 4.20 15.04 -16.14
N ASN A 135 3.49 16.17 -16.25
CA ASN A 135 4.02 17.53 -16.09
C ASN A 135 4.27 17.96 -14.62
N GLY A 136 4.01 17.09 -13.63
CA GLY A 136 4.27 17.34 -12.21
C GLY A 136 3.10 17.92 -11.41
N PHE A 137 1.93 18.15 -12.02
CA PHE A 137 0.77 18.60 -11.26
C PHE A 137 0.26 17.50 -10.31
N VAL A 138 0.15 17.79 -9.01
CA VAL A 138 -0.33 16.83 -7.99
C VAL A 138 -1.87 16.77 -7.94
N HIS A 139 -2.47 15.64 -8.31
CA HIS A 139 -3.92 15.40 -8.28
C HIS A 139 -4.42 14.93 -6.92
N ALA A 140 -3.66 14.07 -6.25
CA ALA A 140 -4.02 13.56 -4.93
C ALA A 140 -2.77 13.25 -4.11
N ILE A 141 -2.91 13.34 -2.79
CA ILE A 141 -1.87 12.98 -1.82
C ILE A 141 -2.48 12.00 -0.84
N GLY A 142 -1.83 10.86 -0.62
CA GLY A 142 -2.30 9.85 0.32
C GLY A 142 -1.21 9.42 1.29
N TYR A 143 -1.64 8.92 2.44
CA TYR A 143 -0.79 8.21 3.37
C TYR A 143 -1.36 6.81 3.61
N SER A 144 -0.47 5.84 3.81
CA SER A 144 -0.84 4.48 4.18
C SER A 144 -0.01 4.02 5.37
N LYS A 145 -0.69 3.49 6.38
CA LYS A 145 -0.11 2.82 7.54
C LYS A 145 -0.14 1.33 7.26
N LEU A 146 1.03 0.70 7.24
CA LEU A 146 1.19 -0.72 6.95
C LEU A 146 1.59 -1.46 8.21
N VAL A 147 0.84 -2.53 8.49
CA VAL A 147 1.07 -3.41 9.63
C VAL A 147 1.71 -4.69 9.12
N ILE A 148 2.79 -5.09 9.75
CA ILE A 148 3.51 -6.33 9.45
C ILE A 148 3.60 -7.11 10.76
N PRO A 149 2.66 -8.02 11.03
CA PRO A 149 2.63 -8.73 12.30
C PRO A 149 3.90 -9.56 12.48
N LYS A 150 4.30 -9.76 13.74
CA LYS A 150 5.40 -10.66 14.13
C LYS A 150 6.76 -10.30 13.51
N VAL A 151 6.92 -9.07 13.04
CA VAL A 151 8.18 -8.54 12.51
C VAL A 151 8.43 -7.20 13.16
N GLU A 152 9.56 -7.04 13.83
CA GLU A 152 10.03 -5.74 14.29
C GLU A 152 10.45 -4.93 13.06
N ILE A 153 9.79 -3.79 12.84
CA ILE A 153 10.02 -2.98 11.64
C ILE A 153 11.47 -2.49 11.52
N PRO A 154 12.18 -2.09 12.59
CA PRO A 154 13.60 -1.73 12.48
C PRO A 154 14.46 -2.87 11.93
N GLU A 155 14.19 -4.13 12.30
CA GLU A 155 14.92 -5.28 11.77
C GLU A 155 14.63 -5.49 10.29
N LEU A 156 13.36 -5.39 9.88
CA LEU A 156 12.96 -5.47 8.48
C LEU A 156 13.65 -4.41 7.62
N ILE A 157 13.64 -3.16 8.10
CA ILE A 157 14.30 -2.02 7.45
C ILE A 157 15.80 -2.29 7.34
N ASN A 158 16.47 -2.70 8.42
CA ASN A 158 17.91 -2.96 8.39
C ASN A 158 18.28 -4.07 7.40
N ARG A 159 17.48 -5.14 7.34
CA ARG A 159 17.68 -6.23 6.38
C ARG A 159 17.45 -5.80 4.94
N ALA A 160 16.45 -4.94 4.69
CA ALA A 160 16.15 -4.44 3.36
C ALA A 160 17.17 -3.42 2.84
N SER A 161 17.78 -2.64 3.74
CA SER A 161 18.79 -1.62 3.41
C SER A 161 20.24 -2.12 3.48
N LEU A 162 20.46 -3.36 3.93
CA LEU A 162 21.79 -3.93 4.17
C LEU A 162 22.60 -3.13 5.22
N GLY A 163 21.93 -2.50 6.17
CA GLY A 163 22.55 -1.74 7.25
C GLY A 163 21.55 -0.89 8.05
N PRO A 164 21.97 -0.26 9.16
CA PRO A 164 21.11 0.66 9.91
C PRO A 164 20.70 1.88 9.08
N VAL A 165 19.43 2.27 9.15
CA VAL A 165 18.91 3.49 8.52
C VAL A 165 18.18 4.34 9.53
N ASP A 166 18.45 5.65 9.51
CA ASP A 166 17.76 6.62 10.35
C ASP A 166 16.27 6.66 10.02
N ILE A 167 15.45 6.78 11.07
CA ILE A 167 14.01 6.91 10.93
C ILE A 167 13.71 8.26 10.25
N PRO A 168 13.00 8.28 9.10
CA PRO A 168 12.64 9.53 8.44
C PRO A 168 11.78 10.40 9.35
N VAL A 169 12.14 11.67 9.48
CA VAL A 169 11.36 12.63 10.26
C VAL A 169 10.05 12.92 9.52
N PRO A 170 8.87 12.66 10.14
CA PRO A 170 7.59 12.90 9.50
C PRO A 170 7.36 14.41 9.34
N ASP A 171 6.71 14.82 8.26
CA ASP A 171 6.22 16.19 8.11
C ASP A 171 5.04 16.47 9.06
N GLU A 172 4.67 17.74 9.23
CA GLU A 172 3.60 18.14 10.18
C GLU A 172 2.24 17.50 9.85
N ALA A 173 1.94 17.30 8.56
CA ALA A 173 0.70 16.64 8.16
C ALA A 173 0.70 15.15 8.55
N LEU A 174 1.82 14.47 8.35
CA LEU A 174 1.99 13.07 8.76
C LEU A 174 1.98 12.94 10.30
N LYS A 175 2.64 13.84 11.03
CA LYS A 175 2.59 13.87 12.50
C LYS A 175 1.16 14.00 13.01
N ALA A 176 0.40 14.95 12.47
CA ALA A 176 -1.00 15.14 12.84
C ALA A 176 -1.86 13.91 12.51
N TRP A 177 -1.61 13.27 11.37
CA TRP A 177 -2.32 12.04 11.00
C TRP A 177 -1.98 10.87 11.92
N ILE A 178 -0.71 10.67 12.28
CA ILE A 178 -0.29 9.64 13.26
C ILE A 178 -0.92 9.91 14.62
N ALA A 179 -0.95 11.16 15.08
CA ALA A 179 -1.60 11.54 16.32
C ALA A 179 -3.10 11.24 16.32
N TYR A 180 -3.79 11.54 15.21
CA TYR A 180 -5.19 11.17 15.02
C TYR A 180 -5.40 9.65 15.14
N LEU A 181 -4.62 8.84 14.44
CA LEU A 181 -4.73 7.37 14.51
C LEU A 181 -4.50 6.82 15.91
N ASN A 182 -3.56 7.41 16.66
CA ASN A 182 -3.27 7.01 18.03
C ASN A 182 -4.41 7.40 18.99
N SER A 183 -4.98 8.60 18.82
CA SER A 183 -6.14 9.06 19.60
C SER A 183 -7.37 8.19 19.35
N ASP A 184 -7.66 7.89 18.09
CA ASP A 184 -8.78 7.04 17.68
C ASP A 184 -8.65 5.63 18.27
N ARG A 185 -7.44 5.05 18.21
CA ARG A 185 -7.14 3.77 18.85
C ARG A 185 -7.35 3.78 20.35
N GLN A 186 -6.92 4.84 21.05
CA GLN A 186 -7.08 4.93 22.50
C GLN A 186 -8.56 5.04 22.88
N GLN A 187 -9.32 5.86 22.17
CA GLN A 187 -10.76 5.97 22.38
C GLN A 187 -11.47 4.62 22.25
N LEU A 188 -11.12 3.83 21.22
CA LEU A 188 -11.65 2.48 21.05
C LEU A 188 -11.31 1.55 22.24
N TYR A 189 -10.12 1.66 22.82
CA TYR A 189 -9.75 0.89 24.01
C TYR A 189 -10.55 1.30 25.25
N ASP A 190 -10.78 2.60 25.41
CA ASP A 190 -11.56 3.14 26.52
C ASP A 190 -13.03 2.71 26.41
N GLU A 191 -13.60 2.70 25.20
CA GLU A 191 -14.98 2.25 24.91
C GLU A 191 -15.17 0.74 25.16
N LEU A 192 -14.18 -0.08 24.82
CA LEU A 192 -14.24 -1.53 25.01
C LEU A 192 -13.94 -1.97 26.45
N GLY A 193 -13.42 -1.08 27.31
CA GLY A 193 -13.06 -1.38 28.70
C GLY A 193 -11.93 -2.40 28.87
N HIS A 194 -11.32 -2.86 27.78
CA HIS A 194 -10.21 -3.80 27.72
C HIS A 194 -9.45 -3.58 26.40
N GLN A 195 -8.15 -3.85 26.38
CA GLN A 195 -7.46 -3.98 25.10
C GLN A 195 -8.04 -5.19 24.35
N PRO A 196 -8.42 -5.07 23.06
CA PRO A 196 -8.74 -6.25 22.26
C PRO A 196 -7.54 -7.19 22.33
N GLU A 197 -7.80 -8.49 22.55
CA GLU A 197 -6.75 -9.51 22.64
C GLU A 197 -5.71 -9.26 21.55
N LYS A 198 -4.44 -9.06 21.94
CA LYS A 198 -3.32 -9.19 20.99
C LYS A 198 -3.57 -10.49 20.26
N SER A 199 -3.70 -10.45 18.93
CA SER A 199 -4.12 -11.61 18.14
C SER A 199 -3.43 -12.87 18.68
N LYS A 200 -4.21 -13.81 19.23
CA LYS A 200 -3.73 -15.10 19.72
C LYS A 200 -3.16 -15.89 18.55
N VAL A 201 -1.93 -15.59 18.16
CA VAL A 201 -1.17 -16.38 17.17
C VAL A 201 0.22 -16.73 17.73
N ASN A 202 0.33 -16.80 19.06
CA ASN A 202 1.57 -17.12 19.77
C ASN A 202 1.59 -18.50 20.44
N ASP A 203 0.53 -19.32 20.37
CA ASP A 203 0.48 -20.58 21.14
C ASP A 203 0.52 -21.88 20.30
N THR A 204 0.90 -21.85 19.02
CA THR A 204 0.97 -23.09 18.20
C THR A 204 2.36 -23.59 17.85
N ASN A 205 3.45 -22.92 18.25
CA ASN A 205 4.82 -23.41 18.00
C ASN A 205 5.55 -23.94 19.25
N ALA A 206 4.83 -24.23 20.33
CA ALA A 206 5.39 -24.90 21.52
C ALA A 206 5.15 -26.42 21.56
N VAL A 207 4.56 -27.02 20.52
CA VAL A 207 4.35 -28.47 20.43
C VAL A 207 4.85 -29.01 19.09
N ALA A 208 6.17 -28.93 18.90
CA ALA A 208 6.93 -29.81 18.02
C ALA A 208 8.40 -29.68 18.44
N SER A 209 8.71 -30.38 19.53
CA SER A 209 10.09 -30.79 19.88
C SER A 209 10.47 -31.99 19.01
#